data_AF-E3ZME3-F1
#
_entry.id   AF-E3ZME3-F1
#
_cell.length_a   1.000
_cell.length_b   1.000
_cell.length_c   1.000
_cell.angle_alpha   90.00
_cell.angle_beta   90.00
_cell.angle_gamma   90.00
#
_symmetry.space_group_name_H-M   'P 1'
#
loop_
_entity.id
_entity.type
_entity.pdbx_description
1 polymer ?
#
loop_
_entity_poly.entity_id
_entity_poly.type
_entity_poly.pdbx_seq_one_letter_code
_entity_poly.pdbx_strand_id
1 'polypeptide(L)' 'EFARCRKLTVIGARHPGAYAEYIKLPAENVVKIPDELDYEAAALVEPSAVVVHGYYHTKLQAGDDVVVVGSGNIGLLAI' A
#
# COMPACT_ATOMS: atom_id res chain seq x y z
N GLU A 1 -8.59 -14.22 -1.34
CA GLU A 1 -8.22 -12.94 -1.98
C GLU A 1 -9.16 -11.84 -1.47
N PHE A 2 -8.76 -11.13 -0.42
CA PHE A 2 -9.61 -10.11 0.22
C PHE A 2 -10.00 -8.99 -0.75
N ALA A 3 -9.12 -8.66 -1.70
CA ALA A 3 -9.35 -7.67 -2.75
C ALA A 3 -10.55 -7.98 -3.67
N ARG A 4 -11.06 -9.23 -3.70
CA ARG A 4 -12.25 -9.63 -4.49
C ARG A 4 -13.54 -9.72 -3.68
N CYS A 5 -13.54 -9.25 -2.42
CA CYS A 5 -14.75 -9.27 -1.59
C CYS A 5 -15.81 -8.30 -2.12
N ARG A 6 -17.03 -8.79 -2.39
CA ARG A 6 -18.15 -7.95 -2.88
C ARG A 6 -18.62 -6.90 -1.86
N LYS A 7 -18.31 -7.09 -0.59
CA LYS A 7 -18.66 -6.18 0.51
C LYS A 7 -17.44 -5.38 0.99
N LEU A 8 -16.35 -5.35 0.23
CA LEU A 8 -15.17 -4.56 0.56
C LEU A 8 -15.54 -3.07 0.66
N THR A 9 -15.09 -2.42 1.73
CA THR A 9 -15.14 -0.97 1.88
C THR A 9 -13.72 -0.44 2.09
N VAL A 10 -13.50 0.82 1.73
CA VAL A 10 -12.17 1.44 1.73
C VAL A 10 -12.24 2.76 2.51
N ILE A 11 -11.38 2.87 3.53
CA ILE A 11 -11.17 4.09 4.32
C ILE A 11 -10.59 5.17 3.39
N GLY A 12 -11.12 6.39 3.46
CA GLY A 12 -10.72 7.48 2.56
C GLY A 12 -11.41 7.49 1.20
N ALA A 13 -12.18 6.44 0.84
CA ALA A 13 -12.97 6.43 -0.39
C ALA A 13 -14.48 6.34 -0.11
N ARG A 14 -14.91 5.32 0.66
CA ARG A 14 -16.33 5.12 1.04
C ARG A 14 -16.64 5.56 2.47
N HIS A 15 -15.61 5.80 3.26
CA HIS A 15 -15.66 6.38 4.60
C HIS A 15 -14.64 7.52 4.68
N PRO A 16 -14.81 8.49 5.59
CA PRO A 16 -13.81 9.53 5.84
C PRO A 16 -12.41 8.94 6.05
N GLY A 17 -11.40 9.60 5.47
CA GLY A 17 -10.00 9.19 5.55
C GLY A 17 -9.22 9.95 6.61
N ALA A 18 -7.89 9.85 6.53
CA ALA A 18 -6.95 10.37 7.53
C ALA A 18 -6.43 11.79 7.24
N TYR A 19 -7.02 12.54 6.32
CA TYR A 19 -6.75 13.99 6.18
C TYR A 19 -7.48 14.78 7.28
N ALA A 20 -7.15 14.45 8.53
CA ALA A 20 -7.70 14.97 9.76
C ALA A 20 -6.69 14.73 10.89
N GLU A 21 -6.80 15.47 11.99
CA GLU A 21 -5.90 15.29 13.16
C GLU A 21 -6.09 13.94 13.84
N TYR A 22 -7.29 13.35 13.76
CA TYR A 22 -7.62 12.06 14.38
C TYR A 22 -8.60 11.26 13.50
N ILE A 23 -8.51 9.93 13.58
CA ILE A 23 -9.42 9.00 12.92
C ILE A 23 -9.78 7.83 13.84
N LYS A 24 -11.02 7.35 13.75
CA LYS A 24 -11.47 6.13 14.45
C LYS A 24 -11.52 4.98 13.45
N LEU A 25 -10.74 3.92 13.70
CA LEU A 25 -10.65 2.75 12.84
C LEU A 25 -10.87 1.43 13.62
N PRO A 26 -11.34 0.37 12.95
CA PRO A 26 -11.24 -0.99 13.48
C PRO A 26 -9.77 -1.36 13.74
N ALA A 27 -9.47 -1.98 14.89
CA ALA A 27 -8.10 -2.32 15.28
C ALA A 27 -7.41 -3.26 14.27
N GLU A 28 -8.17 -4.11 13.59
CA GLU A 28 -7.70 -5.02 12.54
C GLU A 28 -7.13 -4.32 11.30
N ASN A 29 -7.47 -3.04 11.08
CA ASN A 29 -6.96 -2.24 9.96
C ASN A 29 -5.72 -1.40 10.35
N VAL A 30 -5.19 -1.58 11.56
CA VAL A 30 -4.03 -0.82 12.07
C VAL A 30 -2.84 -1.76 12.17
N VAL A 31 -1.75 -1.38 11.51
CA VAL A 31 -0.47 -2.11 11.56
C VAL A 31 0.49 -1.35 12.46
N LYS A 32 1.12 -2.06 13.41
CA LYS A 32 2.17 -1.47 14.25
C LYS A 32 3.41 -1.19 13.40
N ILE A 33 3.88 0.05 13.40
CA ILE A 33 5.14 0.41 12.76
C ILE A 33 6.30 0.23 13.74
N PRO A 34 7.51 -0.15 13.28
CA PRO A 34 8.72 -0.17 14.10
C PRO A 34 9.06 1.22 14.63
N ASP A 35 9.75 1.28 15.77
CA ASP A 35 10.11 2.56 16.41
C ASP A 35 11.18 3.33 15.61
N GLU A 36 11.93 2.62 14.75
CA GLU A 36 12.98 3.19 13.89
C GLU A 36 12.45 3.80 12.59
N LEU A 37 11.16 3.61 12.27
CA LEU A 37 10.55 4.11 11.03
C LEU A 37 9.86 5.46 11.28
N ASP A 38 10.25 6.49 10.52
CA ASP A 38 9.57 7.79 10.58
C ASP A 38 8.13 7.72 10.00
N TYR A 39 7.31 8.72 10.35
CA TYR A 39 5.90 8.71 9.97
C TYR A 39 5.69 8.94 8.48
N GLU A 40 6.56 9.71 7.83
CA GLU A 40 6.53 9.96 6.39
C GLU A 40 6.78 8.68 5.59
N ALA A 41 7.79 7.89 5.96
CA ALA A 41 8.06 6.59 5.36
C ALA A 41 6.96 5.58 5.70
N ALA A 42 6.45 5.59 6.94
CA ALA A 42 5.32 4.75 7.33
C ALA A 42 4.07 5.02 6.49
N ALA A 43 3.80 6.27 6.11
CA ALA A 43 2.68 6.62 5.25
C ALA A 43 2.79 6.01 3.83
N LEU A 44 4.00 5.64 3.39
CA LEU A 44 4.25 5.00 2.09
C LEU A 44 4.05 3.48 2.12
N VAL A 45 3.80 2.86 3.28
CA VAL A 45 3.62 1.40 3.39
C VAL A 45 2.45 0.91 2.53
N GLU A 46 1.32 1.62 2.52
CA GLU A 46 0.14 1.24 1.72
C GLU A 46 0.41 1.30 0.21
N PRO A 47 0.93 2.40 -0.37
CA PRO A 47 1.21 2.43 -1.81
C PRO A 47 2.34 1.46 -2.20
N SER A 48 3.32 1.19 -1.33
CA SER A 48 4.31 0.13 -1.55
C SER A 48 3.69 -1.26 -1.55
N ALA A 49 2.68 -1.52 -0.72
CA ALA A 49 1.98 -2.81 -0.69
C ALA A 49 1.28 -3.11 -2.01
N VAL A 50 0.81 -2.10 -2.76
CA VAL A 50 0.26 -2.27 -4.12
C VAL A 50 1.31 -2.85 -5.07
N VAL A 51 2.52 -2.31 -5.04
CA VAL A 51 3.66 -2.78 -5.86
C VAL A 51 4.02 -4.21 -5.49
N VAL A 52 4.25 -4.47 -4.19
CA VAL A 52 4.64 -5.78 -3.67
C VAL A 52 3.59 -6.84 -4.00
N HIS A 53 2.30 -6.51 -3.88
CA HIS A 53 1.20 -7.39 -4.29
C HIS A 53 1.28 -7.76 -5.77
N GLY A 54 1.56 -6.78 -6.64
CA GLY A 54 1.78 -7.01 -8.06
C GLY A 54 2.95 -7.96 -8.32
N TYR A 55 4.08 -7.75 -7.65
CA TYR A 55 5.27 -8.60 -7.77
C TYR A 55 5.03 -10.04 -7.33
N TYR A 56 4.28 -10.28 -6.26
CA TYR A 56 3.89 -11.63 -5.84
C TYR A 56 3.01 -12.37 -6.84
N HIS A 57 2.42 -11.68 -7.81
CA HIS A 57 1.67 -12.29 -8.92
C HIS A 57 2.52 -12.55 -10.17
N THR A 58 3.80 -12.21 -10.13
CA THR A 58 4.76 -12.49 -11.20
C THR A 58 5.62 -13.71 -10.88
N LYS A 59 6.49 -14.10 -11.83
CA LYS A 59 7.55 -15.09 -11.60
C LYS A 59 8.95 -14.45 -11.61
N LEU A 60 9.04 -13.13 -11.45
CA LEU A 60 10.29 -12.39 -11.53
C LEU A 60 11.33 -12.95 -10.57
N GLN A 61 12.56 -13.05 -11.04
CA GLN A 61 13.74 -13.45 -10.29
C GLN A 61 14.75 -12.31 -10.26
N ALA A 62 15.66 -12.35 -9.31
CA ALA A 62 16.78 -11.41 -9.27
C ALA A 62 17.61 -11.55 -10.57
N GLY A 63 17.83 -10.42 -11.25
CA GLY A 63 18.53 -10.35 -12.54
C GLY A 63 17.63 -10.32 -13.76
N ASP A 64 16.30 -10.45 -13.61
CA ASP A 64 15.37 -10.26 -14.73
C ASP A 64 15.29 -8.79 -15.15
N ASP A 65 15.14 -8.56 -16.46
CA ASP A 65 14.84 -7.25 -17.01
C ASP A 65 13.35 -6.92 -16.84
N VAL A 66 13.06 -5.72 -16.32
CA VAL A 66 11.69 -5.22 -16.10
C VAL A 66 11.49 -3.87 -16.76
N VAL A 67 10.26 -3.63 -17.26
CA VAL A 67 9.83 -2.33 -17.78
C VAL A 67 8.73 -1.78 -16.89
N VAL A 68 8.97 -0.63 -16.27
CA VAL A 68 7.96 0.12 -15.53
C VAL A 68 7.32 1.14 -16.47
N VAL A 69 6.02 0.99 -16.75
CA VAL A 69 5.28 1.92 -17.60
C VAL A 69 4.60 2.98 -16.73
N GLY A 70 5.23 4.16 -16.65
CA GLY A 70 4.74 5.34 -15.93
C GLY A 70 5.58 5.68 -14.70
N SER A 71 6.00 6.94 -14.59
CA SER A 71 6.88 7.44 -13.53
C SER A 71 6.14 8.24 -12.44
N GLY A 72 4.91 7.84 -12.13
CA GLY A 72 4.19 8.36 -10.96
C GLY A 72 4.61 7.65 -9.68
N ASN A 73 4.04 8.01 -8.53
CA ASN A 73 4.44 7.46 -7.22
C ASN A 73 4.51 5.93 -7.19
N ILE A 74 3.48 5.24 -7.70
CA ILE A 74 3.47 3.75 -7.73
C ILE A 74 4.57 3.19 -8.62
N GLY A 75 4.84 3.81 -9.77
CA GLY A 75 5.90 3.36 -10.68
C GLY A 75 7.29 3.62 -10.13
N LEU A 76 7.49 4.75 -9.45
CA LEU A 76 8.76 5.06 -8.78
C LEU A 76 9.00 4.15 -7.57
N LEU A 77 7.95 3.77 -6.82
CA LEU A 77 8.04 2.78 -5.74
C LEU A 77 8.30 1.34 -6.25
N ALA A 78 8.09 1.10 -7.54
CA ALA A 78 8.36 -0.19 -8.17
C ALA A 78 9.85 -0.38 -8.50
N ILE A 79 10.63 0.70 -8.53
CA ILE A 79 12.07 0.70 -8.84
C ILE A 79 12.86 0.60 -7.55
#